data_AF-A0A3B8K1U8-F1
#
_entry.id   AF-A0A3B8K1U8-F1
#
_cell.length_a   1.000
_cell.length_b   1.000
_cell.length_c   1.000
_cell.angle_alpha   90.00
_cell.angle_beta   90.00
_cell.angle_gamma   90.00
#
_symmetry.space_group_name_H-M   'P 1'
#
loop_
_entity.id
_entity.type
_entity.pdbx_description
1 polymer ?
#
loop_
_entity_poly.entity_id
_entity_poly.type
_entity_poly.pdbx_seq_one_letter_code
_entity_poly.pdbx_strand_id
1 'polypeptide(L)'
;LRSQFRRIVDGTYSYLDRLIITSSSDALIRIFYYLRELRRVEPELPIPELYFFDLLHTRYRTSALYNRQRLIELKKAVEQWRGRPLTEEEIHKAIDVCNENRRLLSEMAALRPKKLVSGLEALQITGASMYLPREKHSALLNEFLQEAKNRPVLSGVPLFVTGSPQEHPDFYQLVETCGAVIVAEDHDWGNRHFAGVIDTEADWCDAIIDRYHLRTPSINQSTVSERVDALLGQVRACGAQGVIFYILDLDDAPAWDYPEQRHALEKLGIPVLLFERQPYRLENIPDLCRQVQAFVEAISKKERFIQARPASGQAKIGSAEEQPSAPAPSKSAPRGAASVKRLRSAIEATAYQRDWFLRTKERVQRGEPFAIVNADVPQEIFRAMDLPYVVNQWWAAVCSAKQLSPHYLGLMSARGYRPNLCRYCSLSLASALDPDKEKAPWGGLPRPTLAVARLTCDAQGKIFELWAREFGIAYYPLENTVPQYLPERWWEKAPRQWEQLFEAHRLDLMVEELKGLIRFLETTTGRSFNETKFQKVMELINEQEEYNRLTRDLIARTVPAPVSV
;
A
#
# COMPACT_ATOMS: atom_id res chain seq x y z
N LEU A 1 9.11 9.57 6.59
CA LEU A 1 7.86 10.37 6.58
C LEU A 1 7.71 11.35 7.74
N ARG A 2 7.52 10.94 9.01
CA ARG A 2 7.38 11.89 10.15
C ARG A 2 8.51 12.92 10.24
N SER A 3 9.76 12.49 10.05
CA SER A 3 10.93 13.38 10.04
C SER A 3 10.86 14.42 8.91
N GLN A 4 10.42 14.04 7.72
CA GLN A 4 10.27 14.96 6.59
C GLN A 4 9.14 15.96 6.85
N PHE A 5 7.99 15.51 7.36
CA PHE A 5 6.88 16.40 7.73
C PHE A 5 7.32 17.49 8.71
N ARG A 6 8.04 17.12 9.78
CA ARG A 6 8.56 18.10 10.77
C ARG A 6 9.46 19.14 10.09
N ARG A 7 10.39 18.71 9.22
CA ARG A 7 11.31 19.58 8.49
C ARG A 7 10.63 20.52 7.49
N ILE A 8 9.48 20.12 6.95
CA ILE A 8 8.67 20.98 6.10
C ILE A 8 8.02 22.07 6.95
N VAL A 9 7.42 21.68 8.08
CA VAL A 9 6.68 22.60 8.96
C VAL A 9 7.60 23.57 9.70
N ASP A 10 8.77 23.11 10.16
CA ASP A 10 9.73 23.94 10.90
C ASP A 10 10.58 24.88 10.02
N GLY A 11 10.39 24.85 8.70
CA GLY A 11 11.09 25.72 7.76
C GLY A 11 12.47 25.25 7.36
N THR A 12 12.93 24.06 7.77
CA THR A 12 14.18 23.46 7.27
C THR A 12 14.22 23.42 5.74
N TYR A 13 13.05 23.24 5.09
CA TYR A 13 12.90 23.23 3.62
C TYR A 13 12.29 24.50 3.03
N SER A 14 12.32 25.62 3.75
CA SER A 14 11.80 26.91 3.29
C SER A 14 12.50 27.47 2.05
N TYR A 15 13.69 26.96 1.72
CA TYR A 15 14.41 27.29 0.48
C TYR A 15 13.79 26.68 -0.78
N LEU A 16 12.82 25.76 -0.65
CA LEU A 16 12.11 25.20 -1.79
C LEU A 16 10.99 26.14 -2.23
N ASP A 17 10.97 26.51 -3.51
CA ASP A 17 9.86 27.29 -4.07
C ASP A 17 8.56 26.47 -4.04
N ARG A 18 8.65 25.17 -4.36
CA ARG A 18 7.52 24.27 -4.55
C ARG A 18 7.82 22.87 -4.02
N LEU A 19 6.79 22.20 -3.51
CA LEU A 19 6.84 20.79 -3.09
C LEU A 19 5.79 19.98 -3.85
N ILE A 20 6.26 19.05 -4.69
CA ILE A 20 5.40 18.10 -5.40
C ILE A 20 5.24 16.84 -4.55
N ILE A 21 4.00 16.45 -4.26
CA ILE A 21 3.64 15.21 -3.55
C ILE A 21 2.80 14.33 -4.48
N THR A 22 3.01 13.02 -4.43
CA THR A 22 2.28 12.05 -5.28
C THR A 22 1.57 10.98 -4.45
N SER A 23 0.57 10.32 -5.03
CA SER A 23 -0.23 9.23 -4.45
C SER A 23 0.49 7.87 -4.43
N SER A 24 1.80 7.84 -4.14
CA SER A 24 2.57 6.57 -4.10
C SER A 24 2.41 5.76 -2.82
N SER A 25 1.80 6.33 -1.77
CA SER A 25 1.32 5.63 -0.57
C SER A 25 0.21 6.42 0.12
N ASP A 26 -0.65 5.75 0.90
CA ASP A 26 -1.68 6.43 1.71
C ASP A 26 -1.04 7.46 2.66
N ALA A 27 0.11 7.14 3.25
CA ALA A 27 0.79 8.04 4.18
C ALA A 27 1.22 9.38 3.53
N LEU A 28 1.63 9.37 2.25
CA LEU A 28 1.97 10.59 1.51
C LEU A 28 0.72 11.42 1.17
N ILE A 29 -0.40 10.77 0.86
CA ILE A 29 -1.70 11.43 0.67
C ILE A 29 -2.11 12.17 1.97
N ARG A 30 -1.97 11.52 3.14
CA ARG A 30 -2.26 12.15 4.44
C ARG A 30 -1.34 13.33 4.73
N ILE A 31 -0.04 13.21 4.43
CA ILE A 31 0.91 14.33 4.55
C ILE A 31 0.46 15.53 3.71
N PHE A 32 0.06 15.30 2.46
CA PHE A 32 -0.47 16.38 1.62
C PHE A 32 -1.70 17.05 2.26
N TYR A 33 -2.66 16.28 2.78
CA TYR A 33 -3.83 16.84 3.46
C TYR A 33 -3.47 17.67 4.69
N TYR A 34 -2.55 17.18 5.53
CA TYR A 34 -2.11 17.91 6.72
C TYR A 34 -1.35 19.19 6.37
N LEU A 35 -0.43 19.14 5.40
CA LEU A 35 0.30 20.33 4.96
C LEU A 35 -0.62 21.35 4.31
N ARG A 36 -1.59 20.90 3.50
CA ARG A 36 -2.60 21.77 2.88
C ARG A 36 -3.45 22.46 3.94
N GLU A 37 -3.88 21.72 4.96
CA GLU A 37 -4.68 22.28 6.04
C GLU A 37 -3.87 23.23 6.92
N LEU A 38 -2.64 22.88 7.28
CA LEU A 38 -1.73 23.78 8.03
C LEU A 38 -1.52 25.09 7.28
N ARG A 39 -1.28 25.06 5.96
CA ARG A 39 -1.20 26.30 5.17
C ARG A 39 -2.48 27.14 5.20
N ARG A 40 -3.64 26.52 5.43
CA ARG A 40 -4.95 27.20 5.52
C ARG A 40 -5.18 27.81 6.90
N VAL A 41 -4.85 27.09 7.96
CA VAL A 41 -5.13 27.51 9.35
C VAL A 41 -3.98 28.26 10.03
N GLU A 42 -2.75 28.05 9.58
CA GLU A 42 -1.50 28.64 10.09
C GLU A 42 -0.64 29.16 8.90
N PRO A 43 -1.09 30.20 8.18
CA PRO A 43 -0.44 30.69 6.95
C PRO A 43 0.97 31.27 7.16
N GLU A 44 1.36 31.56 8.40
CA GLU A 44 2.69 32.01 8.80
C GLU A 44 3.75 30.90 8.78
N LEU A 45 3.33 29.63 8.77
CA LEU A 45 4.27 28.52 8.71
C LEU A 45 5.03 28.54 7.37
N PRO A 46 6.36 28.35 7.39
CA PRO A 46 7.22 28.42 6.20
C PRO A 46 7.13 27.16 5.31
N ILE A 47 5.91 26.69 5.05
CA ILE A 47 5.63 25.53 4.21
C ILE A 47 5.74 25.97 2.73
N PRO A 48 6.50 25.26 1.87
CA PRO A 48 6.54 25.52 0.42
C PRO A 48 5.17 25.40 -0.25
N GLU A 49 4.97 26.06 -1.39
CA GLU A 49 3.72 25.90 -2.14
C GLU A 49 3.59 24.45 -2.65
N LEU A 50 2.42 23.86 -2.41
CA LEU A 50 2.17 22.44 -2.60
C LEU A 50 1.56 22.19 -3.98
N TYR A 51 2.04 21.16 -4.67
CA TYR A 51 1.38 20.60 -5.85
C TYR A 51 1.15 19.10 -5.66
N PHE A 52 -0.07 18.63 -5.91
CA PHE A 52 -0.39 17.21 -5.80
C PHE A 52 -0.43 16.56 -7.19
N PHE A 53 0.57 15.72 -7.48
CA PHE A 53 0.63 14.92 -8.68
C PHE A 53 -0.02 13.55 -8.44
N ASP A 54 -1.33 13.51 -8.62
CA ASP A 54 -2.11 12.27 -8.51
C ASP A 54 -1.75 11.32 -9.66
N LEU A 55 -1.01 10.26 -9.37
CA LEU A 55 -0.56 9.26 -10.33
C LEU A 55 -1.12 7.91 -9.91
N LEU A 56 -1.93 7.30 -10.78
CA LEU A 56 -2.55 5.99 -10.57
C LEU A 56 -1.60 4.86 -10.96
N HIS A 57 -1.71 3.72 -10.29
CA HIS A 57 -0.70 2.65 -10.37
C HIS A 57 -1.23 1.34 -10.95
N THR A 58 -2.55 1.14 -11.10
CA THR A 58 -3.03 -0.06 -11.80
C THR A 58 -2.69 0.03 -13.28
N ARG A 59 -2.43 -1.12 -13.90
CA ARG A 59 -2.00 -1.24 -15.30
C ARG A 59 -3.19 -1.32 -16.25
N TYR A 60 -4.24 -0.57 -15.95
CA TYR A 60 -5.42 -0.48 -16.79
C TYR A 60 -5.33 0.71 -17.74
N ARG A 61 -5.96 0.57 -18.90
CA ARG A 61 -6.04 1.65 -19.89
C ARG A 61 -6.71 2.90 -19.30
N THR A 62 -7.69 2.74 -18.41
CA THR A 62 -8.36 3.83 -17.70
C THR A 62 -7.37 4.64 -16.86
N SER A 63 -6.50 3.96 -16.10
CA SER A 63 -5.43 4.60 -15.31
C SER A 63 -4.38 5.29 -16.19
N ALA A 64 -3.98 4.68 -17.31
CA ALA A 64 -3.03 5.29 -18.24
C ALA A 64 -3.60 6.59 -18.86
N LEU A 65 -4.86 6.59 -19.29
CA LEU A 65 -5.53 7.77 -19.84
C LEU A 65 -5.68 8.89 -18.79
N TYR A 66 -6.04 8.54 -17.55
CA TYR A 66 -6.06 9.51 -16.45
C TYR A 66 -4.67 10.10 -16.22
N ASN A 67 -3.65 9.26 -16.08
CA ASN A 67 -2.27 9.71 -15.85
C ASN A 67 -1.73 10.59 -16.97
N ARG A 68 -2.13 10.35 -18.23
CA ARG A 68 -1.81 11.21 -19.37
C ARG A 68 -2.31 12.62 -19.15
N GLN A 69 -3.56 12.75 -18.75
CA GLN A 69 -4.14 14.05 -18.43
C GLN A 69 -3.42 14.72 -17.24
N ARG A 70 -3.10 13.95 -16.19
CA ARG A 70 -2.36 14.45 -15.02
C ARG A 70 -0.97 14.95 -15.37
N LEU A 71 -0.25 14.25 -16.26
CA LEU A 71 1.10 14.63 -16.69
C LEU A 71 1.07 15.89 -17.58
N ILE A 72 0.06 16.02 -18.44
CA ILE A 72 -0.17 17.25 -19.22
C ILE A 72 -0.47 18.44 -18.30
N GLU A 73 -1.24 18.24 -17.23
CA GLU A 73 -1.50 19.29 -16.23
C GLU A 73 -0.25 19.66 -15.43
N LEU A 74 0.58 18.68 -15.08
CA LEU A 74 1.88 18.93 -14.46
C LEU A 74 2.80 19.73 -15.40
N LYS A 75 2.85 19.40 -16.69
CA LYS A 75 3.59 20.17 -17.69
C LYS A 75 3.15 21.64 -17.68
N LYS A 76 1.84 21.90 -17.72
CA LYS A 76 1.29 23.27 -17.67
C LYS A 76 1.67 24.01 -16.38
N ALA A 77 1.62 23.33 -15.24
CA ALA A 77 2.06 23.91 -13.97
C ALA A 77 3.54 24.29 -14.00
N VAL A 78 4.40 23.41 -14.53
CA VAL A 78 5.84 23.69 -14.69
C VAL A 78 6.09 24.87 -15.65
N GLU A 79 5.34 24.98 -16.74
CA GLU A 79 5.41 26.12 -17.67
C GLU A 79 5.06 27.44 -16.99
N GLN A 80 4.04 27.44 -16.14
CA GLN A 80 3.66 28.61 -15.34
C GLN A 80 4.75 28.98 -14.34
N TRP A 81 5.30 28.00 -13.61
CA TRP A 81 6.35 28.26 -12.62
C TRP A 81 7.63 28.83 -13.24
N ARG A 82 8.01 28.35 -14.43
CA ARG A 82 9.23 28.82 -15.13
C ARG A 82 9.00 30.08 -15.99
N GLY A 83 7.76 30.50 -16.19
CA GLY A 83 7.40 31.67 -16.99
C GLY A 83 7.61 31.52 -18.51
N ARG A 84 7.82 30.30 -19.02
CA ARG A 84 7.97 30.02 -20.47
C ARG A 84 7.48 28.63 -20.85
N PRO A 85 7.06 28.40 -22.11
CA PRO A 85 6.69 27.08 -22.59
C PRO A 85 7.80 26.04 -22.41
N LEU A 86 7.40 24.78 -22.21
CA LEU A 86 8.24 23.60 -22.21
C LEU A 86 8.02 22.87 -23.54
N THR A 87 9.01 22.89 -24.41
CA THR A 87 8.90 22.29 -25.75
C THR A 87 9.09 20.78 -25.70
N GLU A 88 8.62 20.07 -26.73
CA GLU A 88 8.82 18.62 -26.81
C GLU A 88 10.30 18.27 -26.94
N GLU A 89 11.08 19.07 -27.66
CA GLU A 89 12.53 18.87 -27.78
C GLU A 89 13.25 19.00 -26.43
N GLU A 90 12.82 19.92 -25.56
CA GLU A 90 13.33 20.02 -24.19
C GLU A 90 12.97 18.77 -23.37
N ILE A 91 11.78 18.20 -23.56
CA ILE A 91 11.33 16.98 -22.89
C ILE A 91 12.13 15.77 -23.37
N HIS A 92 12.28 15.57 -24.68
CA HIS A 92 13.06 14.48 -25.25
C HIS A 92 14.52 14.55 -24.80
N LYS A 93 15.13 15.74 -24.81
CA LYS A 93 16.48 15.93 -24.27
C LYS A 93 16.58 15.55 -22.79
N ALA A 94 15.58 15.91 -21.98
CA ALA A 94 15.54 15.52 -20.57
C ALA A 94 15.34 14.00 -20.39
N ILE A 95 14.56 13.36 -21.27
CA ILE A 95 14.40 11.91 -21.34
C ILE A 95 15.75 11.25 -21.61
N ASP A 96 16.50 11.72 -22.61
CA ASP A 96 17.83 11.18 -22.95
C ASP A 96 18.80 11.26 -21.78
N VAL A 97 18.88 12.42 -21.13
CA VAL A 97 19.71 12.61 -19.92
C VAL A 97 19.32 11.64 -18.82
N CYS A 98 18.02 11.43 -18.60
CA CYS A 98 17.54 10.50 -17.58
C CYS A 98 17.80 9.04 -17.98
N ASN A 99 17.62 8.67 -19.24
CA ASN A 99 17.83 7.33 -19.75
C ASN A 99 19.31 6.94 -19.71
N GLU A 100 20.21 7.84 -20.08
CA GLU A 100 21.65 7.60 -19.97
C GLU A 100 22.07 7.34 -18.53
N ASN A 101 21.58 8.15 -17.59
CA ASN A 101 21.85 7.94 -16.17
C ASN A 101 21.34 6.58 -15.66
N ARG A 102 20.13 6.18 -16.08
CA ARG A 102 19.56 4.86 -15.73
C ARG A 102 20.34 3.70 -16.33
N ARG A 103 20.82 3.84 -17.58
CA ARG A 103 21.67 2.86 -18.25
C ARG A 103 22.97 2.65 -17.47
N LEU A 104 23.67 3.73 -17.13
CA LEU A 104 24.90 3.66 -16.34
C LEU A 104 24.68 3.07 -14.93
N LEU A 105 23.59 3.43 -14.26
CA LEU A 105 23.22 2.81 -12.98
C LEU A 105 22.92 1.31 -13.12
N SER A 106 22.29 0.90 -14.22
CA SER A 106 22.04 -0.51 -14.54
C SER A 106 23.35 -1.27 -14.82
N GLU A 107 24.32 -0.64 -15.48
CA GLU A 107 25.65 -1.21 -15.66
C GLU A 107 26.40 -1.36 -14.34
N MET A 108 26.32 -0.38 -13.45
CA MET A 108 26.87 -0.50 -12.09
C MET A 108 26.21 -1.66 -11.34
N ALA A 109 24.88 -1.77 -11.41
CA ALA A 109 24.14 -2.85 -10.78
C ALA A 109 24.56 -4.24 -11.31
N ALA A 110 24.89 -4.36 -12.60
CA ALA A 110 25.37 -5.59 -13.21
C ALA A 110 26.76 -6.03 -12.73
N LEU A 111 27.54 -5.14 -12.10
CA LEU A 111 28.83 -5.47 -11.46
C LEU A 111 28.66 -6.08 -10.06
N ARG A 112 27.50 -5.89 -9.42
CA ARG A 112 27.25 -6.32 -8.04
C ARG A 112 27.17 -7.84 -7.87
N PRO A 113 26.50 -8.62 -8.76
CA PRO A 113 26.58 -10.09 -8.71
C PRO A 113 28.00 -10.65 -8.86
N LYS A 114 28.88 -9.91 -9.56
CA LYS A 114 30.32 -10.23 -9.68
C LYS A 114 31.13 -9.79 -8.46
N LYS A 115 30.49 -9.16 -7.48
CA LYS A 115 31.07 -8.61 -6.24
C LYS A 115 32.22 -7.64 -6.51
N LEU A 116 32.13 -6.85 -7.58
CA LEU A 116 33.10 -5.78 -7.90
C LEU A 116 32.70 -4.44 -7.28
N VAL A 117 31.44 -4.32 -6.87
CA VAL A 117 30.86 -3.15 -6.19
C VAL A 117 30.09 -3.67 -4.99
N SER A 118 30.40 -3.13 -3.81
CA SER A 118 29.65 -3.44 -2.59
C SER A 118 28.23 -2.87 -2.65
N GLY A 119 27.32 -3.43 -1.87
CA GLY A 119 25.99 -2.85 -1.76
C GLY A 119 26.00 -1.48 -1.10
N LEU A 120 26.90 -1.23 -0.15
CA LEU A 120 27.08 0.09 0.46
C LEU A 120 27.47 1.15 -0.59
N GLU A 121 28.48 0.86 -1.41
CA GLU A 121 28.87 1.75 -2.52
C GLU A 121 27.70 1.95 -3.50
N ALA A 122 27.02 0.87 -3.89
CA ALA A 122 25.89 0.94 -4.81
C ALA A 122 24.74 1.82 -4.28
N LEU A 123 24.43 1.72 -2.98
CA LEU A 123 23.42 2.54 -2.31
C LEU A 123 23.83 4.03 -2.31
N GLN A 124 25.09 4.32 -2.01
CA GLN A 124 25.61 5.69 -2.01
C GLN A 124 25.63 6.31 -3.42
N ILE A 125 26.09 5.55 -4.41
CA ILE A 125 26.08 5.96 -5.83
C ILE A 125 24.64 6.23 -6.27
N THR A 126 23.72 5.29 -6.04
CA THR A 126 22.31 5.46 -6.43
C THR A 126 21.67 6.63 -5.70
N GLY A 127 21.93 6.80 -4.40
CA GLY A 127 21.46 7.94 -3.63
C GLY A 127 21.98 9.28 -4.17
N ALA A 128 23.25 9.37 -4.54
CA ALA A 128 23.84 10.59 -5.13
C ALA A 128 23.14 11.01 -6.43
N SER A 129 22.67 10.04 -7.24
CA SER A 129 21.91 10.33 -8.47
C SER A 129 20.59 11.07 -8.23
N MET A 130 20.04 11.03 -7.00
CA MET A 130 18.80 11.71 -6.65
C MET A 130 19.00 13.19 -6.27
N TYR A 131 20.24 13.60 -5.99
CA TYR A 131 20.57 14.95 -5.51
C TYR A 131 21.45 15.74 -6.49
N LEU A 132 22.27 15.04 -7.29
CA LEU A 132 23.18 15.68 -8.24
C LEU A 132 22.51 15.92 -9.60
N PRO A 133 22.94 16.94 -10.36
CA PRO A 133 22.60 17.05 -11.77
C PRO A 133 22.98 15.76 -12.51
N ARG A 134 22.04 15.19 -13.27
CA ARG A 134 22.17 13.85 -13.85
C ARG A 134 23.36 13.73 -14.79
N GLU A 135 23.66 14.77 -15.56
CA GLU A 135 24.80 14.80 -16.48
C GLU A 135 26.13 14.69 -15.72
N LYS A 136 26.27 15.43 -14.62
CA LYS A 136 27.46 15.36 -13.76
C LYS A 136 27.59 13.99 -13.09
N HIS A 137 26.49 13.47 -12.58
CA HIS A 137 26.47 12.13 -12.00
C HIS A 137 26.82 11.06 -13.04
N SER A 138 26.28 11.14 -14.25
CA SER A 138 26.58 10.21 -15.34
C SER A 138 28.06 10.24 -15.73
N ALA A 139 28.68 11.42 -15.79
CA ALA A 139 30.12 11.53 -16.04
C ALA A 139 30.95 10.83 -14.95
N LEU A 140 30.69 11.12 -13.68
CA LEU A 140 31.38 10.49 -12.54
C LEU A 140 31.14 8.98 -12.48
N LEU A 141 29.91 8.53 -12.74
CA LEU A 141 29.56 7.12 -12.76
C LEU A 141 30.26 6.38 -13.91
N ASN A 142 30.40 7.02 -15.07
CA ASN A 142 31.13 6.43 -16.18
C ASN A 142 32.62 6.27 -15.87
N GLU A 143 33.26 7.24 -15.20
CA GLU A 143 34.63 7.10 -14.69
C GLU A 143 34.75 5.93 -13.71
N PHE A 144 33.85 5.89 -12.71
CA PHE A 144 33.77 4.78 -11.76
C PHE A 144 33.62 3.42 -12.45
N LEU A 145 32.78 3.30 -13.47
CA LEU A 145 32.58 2.06 -14.23
C LEU A 145 33.83 1.59 -14.97
N GLN A 146 34.71 2.50 -15.41
CA GLN A 146 36.00 2.11 -15.99
C GLN A 146 36.96 1.58 -14.94
N GLU A 147 37.01 2.20 -13.77
CA GLU A 147 37.84 1.75 -12.65
C GLU A 147 37.36 0.40 -12.08
N ALA A 148 36.04 0.24 -11.93
CA ALA A 148 35.41 -0.90 -11.28
C ALA A 148 35.69 -2.23 -11.99
N LYS A 149 35.96 -2.21 -13.30
CA LYS A 149 36.28 -3.42 -14.09
C LYS A 149 37.55 -4.13 -13.63
N ASN A 150 38.50 -3.40 -13.04
CA ASN A 150 39.81 -3.91 -12.63
C ASN A 150 39.94 -4.09 -11.11
N ARG A 151 38.84 -3.90 -10.36
CA ARG A 151 38.86 -4.03 -8.90
C ARG A 151 38.95 -5.49 -8.46
N PRO A 152 39.51 -5.76 -7.28
CA PRO A 152 39.46 -7.09 -6.69
C PRO A 152 38.02 -7.48 -6.36
N VAL A 153 37.72 -8.76 -6.52
CA VAL A 153 36.42 -9.33 -6.14
C VAL A 153 36.31 -9.31 -4.61
N LEU A 154 35.20 -8.77 -4.10
CA LEU A 154 34.92 -8.71 -2.68
C LEU A 154 34.59 -10.10 -2.11
N SER A 155 35.11 -10.39 -0.92
CA SER A 155 34.81 -11.60 -0.17
C SER A 155 33.53 -11.44 0.65
N GLY A 156 32.69 -12.48 0.67
CA GLY A 156 31.50 -12.53 1.51
C GLY A 156 30.33 -13.26 0.84
N VAL A 157 29.31 -13.60 1.63
CA VAL A 157 28.09 -14.24 1.12
C VAL A 157 27.27 -13.23 0.32
N PRO A 158 26.85 -13.52 -0.93
CA PRO A 158 26.02 -12.61 -1.72
C PRO A 158 24.59 -12.61 -1.16
N LEU A 159 24.11 -11.46 -0.70
CA LEU A 159 22.77 -11.30 -0.11
C LEU A 159 21.90 -10.35 -0.92
N PHE A 160 20.59 -10.58 -0.88
CA PHE A 160 19.56 -9.68 -1.40
C PHE A 160 18.86 -8.96 -0.26
N VAL A 161 18.54 -7.66 -0.41
CA VAL A 161 17.75 -6.90 0.56
C VAL A 161 16.39 -6.54 0.00
N THR A 162 15.32 -6.82 0.76
CA THR A 162 13.95 -6.45 0.42
C THR A 162 13.22 -5.89 1.65
N GLY A 163 12.12 -5.18 1.45
CA GLY A 163 11.37 -4.50 2.52
C GLY A 163 11.43 -2.98 2.39
N SER A 164 11.37 -2.28 3.52
CA SER A 164 11.26 -0.82 3.55
C SER A 164 12.47 -0.12 2.90
N PRO A 165 12.29 1.05 2.29
CA PRO A 165 13.40 1.83 1.71
C PRO A 165 14.51 2.12 2.73
N GLN A 166 15.76 1.90 2.31
CA GLN A 166 16.96 2.21 3.10
C GLN A 166 17.60 3.50 2.57
N GLU A 167 17.40 4.61 3.29
CA GLU A 167 17.92 5.94 2.90
C GLU A 167 19.27 6.28 3.57
N HIS A 168 19.76 5.38 4.43
CA HIS A 168 20.98 5.56 5.22
C HIS A 168 21.94 4.37 5.01
N PRO A 169 23.26 4.62 4.98
CA PRO A 169 24.26 3.59 4.73
C PRO A 169 24.42 2.60 5.89
N ASP A 170 24.04 2.98 7.10
CA ASP A 170 24.36 2.27 8.35
C ASP A 170 23.98 0.79 8.33
N PHE A 171 22.79 0.47 7.81
CA PHE A 171 22.33 -0.93 7.73
C PHE A 171 23.13 -1.75 6.71
N TYR A 172 23.42 -1.19 5.54
CA TYR A 172 24.23 -1.86 4.52
C TYR A 172 25.66 -2.07 5.02
N GLN A 173 26.24 -1.06 5.65
CA GLN A 173 27.56 -1.15 6.28
C GLN A 173 27.60 -2.25 7.37
N LEU A 174 26.57 -2.33 8.20
CA LEU A 174 26.44 -3.37 9.23
C LEU A 174 26.46 -4.76 8.60
N VAL A 175 25.62 -4.99 7.59
CA VAL A 175 25.48 -6.28 6.94
C VAL A 175 26.80 -6.72 6.29
N GLU A 176 27.48 -5.82 5.57
CA GLU A 176 28.73 -6.15 4.88
C GLU A 176 29.90 -6.35 5.85
N THR A 177 29.95 -5.60 6.96
CA THR A 177 30.92 -5.84 8.05
C THR A 177 30.75 -7.22 8.70
N CYS A 178 29.56 -7.82 8.59
CA CYS A 178 29.28 -9.17 9.07
C CYS A 178 29.65 -10.29 8.09
N GLY A 179 30.41 -10.00 7.02
CA GLY A 179 30.91 -11.01 6.08
C GLY A 179 29.98 -11.30 4.89
N ALA A 180 29.07 -10.37 4.58
CA ALA A 180 28.20 -10.43 3.41
C ALA A 180 28.62 -9.40 2.35
N VAL A 181 28.08 -9.55 1.13
CA VAL A 181 28.09 -8.53 0.09
C VAL A 181 26.66 -8.39 -0.42
N ILE A 182 26.07 -7.19 -0.35
CA ILE A 182 24.69 -7.01 -0.82
C ILE A 182 24.69 -6.81 -2.35
N VAL A 183 24.23 -7.83 -3.07
CA VAL A 183 24.35 -7.90 -4.53
C VAL A 183 23.16 -7.32 -5.29
N ALA A 184 22.02 -7.11 -4.64
CA ALA A 184 20.86 -6.41 -5.17
C ALA A 184 19.82 -6.09 -4.08
N GLU A 185 18.90 -5.18 -4.39
CA GLU A 185 17.72 -4.87 -3.60
C GLU A 185 16.55 -4.44 -4.48
N ASP A 186 15.32 -4.45 -3.95
CA ASP A 186 14.11 -4.06 -4.69
C ASP A 186 13.39 -2.81 -4.15
N HIS A 187 13.98 -2.10 -3.20
CA HIS A 187 13.41 -0.88 -2.61
C HIS A 187 13.72 0.39 -3.43
N ASP A 188 13.05 1.50 -3.12
CA ASP A 188 13.06 2.72 -3.96
C ASP A 188 14.42 3.44 -4.05
N TRP A 189 15.32 3.21 -3.09
CA TRP A 189 16.70 3.71 -3.10
C TRP A 189 17.72 2.81 -3.83
N GLY A 190 17.27 1.70 -4.42
CA GLY A 190 18.11 0.72 -5.10
C GLY A 190 17.70 0.44 -6.54
N ASN A 191 17.82 -0.82 -6.98
CA ASN A 191 17.60 -1.21 -8.38
C ASN A 191 16.27 -0.74 -8.98
N ARG A 192 15.23 -0.60 -8.15
CA ARG A 192 13.92 -0.12 -8.60
C ARG A 192 13.96 1.32 -9.13
N HIS A 193 14.86 2.18 -8.64
CA HIS A 193 14.97 3.59 -9.05
C HIS A 193 15.21 3.71 -10.55
N PHE A 194 16.20 2.97 -11.05
CA PHE A 194 16.68 3.02 -12.42
C PHE A 194 16.16 1.89 -13.31
N ALA A 195 15.30 1.01 -12.79
CA ALA A 195 14.63 -0.02 -13.58
C ALA A 195 13.85 0.59 -14.77
N GLY A 196 14.15 0.10 -15.98
CA GLY A 196 13.54 0.52 -17.23
C GLY A 196 13.98 1.91 -17.71
N VAL A 197 14.14 2.04 -19.02
CA VAL A 197 14.29 3.32 -19.73
C VAL A 197 12.94 3.78 -20.28
N ILE A 198 12.82 5.06 -20.62
CA ILE A 198 11.67 5.62 -21.34
C ILE A 198 11.89 5.36 -22.83
N ASP A 199 10.88 4.88 -23.55
CA ASP A 199 10.94 4.75 -25.00
C ASP A 199 11.01 6.13 -25.67
N THR A 200 12.02 6.37 -26.49
CA THR A 200 12.26 7.65 -27.16
C THR A 200 11.50 7.80 -28.47
N GLU A 201 10.95 6.71 -29.01
CA GLU A 201 10.25 6.70 -30.29
C GLU A 201 8.73 6.87 -30.15
N ALA A 202 8.19 6.67 -28.94
CA ALA A 202 6.78 6.85 -28.61
C ALA A 202 6.44 8.30 -28.23
N ASP A 203 5.14 8.63 -28.14
CA ASP A 203 4.66 9.88 -27.55
C ASP A 203 5.27 10.04 -26.14
N TRP A 204 5.93 11.17 -25.89
CA TRP A 204 6.71 11.40 -24.67
C TRP A 204 5.87 11.23 -23.39
N CYS A 205 4.58 11.57 -23.44
CA CYS A 205 3.70 11.52 -22.29
C CYS A 205 3.37 10.07 -21.96
N ASP A 206 2.95 9.31 -22.98
CA ASP A 206 2.63 7.89 -22.87
C ASP A 206 3.88 7.08 -22.48
N ALA A 207 5.05 7.37 -23.08
CA ALA A 207 6.31 6.70 -22.76
C ALA A 207 6.75 6.90 -21.31
N ILE A 208 6.55 8.10 -20.75
CA ILE A 208 6.81 8.36 -19.33
C ILE A 208 5.87 7.51 -18.46
N ILE A 209 4.57 7.50 -18.76
CA ILE A 209 3.56 6.77 -17.99
C ILE A 209 3.83 5.27 -18.02
N ASP A 210 4.09 4.73 -19.20
CA ASP A 210 4.40 3.32 -19.41
C ASP A 210 5.61 2.89 -18.59
N ARG A 211 6.67 3.71 -18.53
CA ARG A 211 7.81 3.40 -17.66
C ARG A 211 7.38 3.27 -16.20
N TYR A 212 6.57 4.20 -15.69
CA TYR A 212 6.15 4.15 -14.28
C TYR A 212 5.18 3.01 -13.97
N HIS A 213 4.33 2.63 -14.93
CA HIS A 213 3.41 1.49 -14.84
C HIS A 213 4.10 0.14 -14.97
N LEU A 214 5.06 0.01 -15.88
CA LEU A 214 5.64 -1.27 -16.28
C LEU A 214 6.97 -1.60 -15.58
N ARG A 215 7.61 -0.64 -14.90
CA ARG A 215 8.80 -0.93 -14.08
C ARG A 215 8.48 -1.90 -12.93
N THR A 216 9.55 -2.34 -12.26
CA THR A 216 9.48 -3.29 -11.15
C THR A 216 8.38 -2.94 -10.13
N PRO A 217 7.52 -3.92 -9.77
CA PRO A 217 6.44 -3.75 -8.78
C PRO A 217 6.90 -3.02 -7.51
N SER A 218 6.20 -1.96 -7.11
CA SER A 218 6.46 -1.26 -5.84
C SER A 218 5.84 -2.01 -4.68
N ILE A 219 6.42 -1.82 -3.50
CA ILE A 219 5.90 -2.38 -2.25
C ILE A 219 4.47 -1.91 -1.97
N ASN A 220 4.19 -0.61 -2.15
CA ASN A 220 2.90 -0.02 -1.72
C ASN A 220 1.76 -0.15 -2.73
N GLN A 221 2.05 -0.38 -4.02
CA GLN A 221 1.04 -0.29 -5.09
C GLN A 221 0.87 -1.59 -5.89
N SER A 222 1.62 -2.64 -5.55
CA SER A 222 1.55 -3.93 -6.24
C SER A 222 0.97 -5.02 -5.35
N THR A 223 0.40 -6.03 -6.00
CA THR A 223 -0.15 -7.22 -5.34
C THR A 223 0.93 -8.08 -4.69
N VAL A 224 0.55 -9.02 -3.82
CA VAL A 224 1.51 -9.93 -3.19
C VAL A 224 2.14 -10.83 -4.24
N SER A 225 1.34 -11.38 -5.15
CA SER A 225 1.84 -12.26 -6.23
C SER A 225 2.85 -11.57 -7.15
N GLU A 226 2.58 -10.35 -7.62
CA GLU A 226 3.55 -9.58 -8.44
C GLU A 226 4.87 -9.36 -7.69
N ARG A 227 4.80 -9.10 -6.38
CA ARG A 227 5.98 -8.89 -5.53
C ARG A 227 6.75 -10.19 -5.28
N VAL A 228 6.06 -11.33 -5.17
CA VAL A 228 6.70 -12.65 -5.10
C VAL A 228 7.45 -12.93 -6.40
N ASP A 229 6.78 -12.84 -7.55
CA ASP A 229 7.38 -13.15 -8.85
C ASP A 229 8.59 -12.25 -9.15
N ALA A 230 8.46 -10.95 -8.90
CA ALA A 230 9.55 -10.00 -9.08
C ALA A 230 10.75 -10.31 -8.18
N LEU A 231 10.52 -10.64 -6.91
CA LEU A 231 11.59 -11.00 -5.97
C LEU A 231 12.30 -12.27 -6.41
N LEU A 232 11.57 -13.33 -6.75
CA LEU A 232 12.16 -14.60 -7.19
C LEU A 232 12.99 -14.41 -8.47
N GLY A 233 12.48 -13.63 -9.42
CA GLY A 233 13.20 -13.31 -10.65
C GLY A 233 14.52 -12.59 -10.37
N GLN A 234 14.50 -11.59 -9.50
CA GLN A 234 15.70 -10.81 -9.15
C GLN A 234 16.72 -11.61 -8.34
N VAL A 235 16.27 -12.39 -7.35
CA VAL A 235 17.14 -13.26 -6.53
C VAL A 235 17.87 -14.29 -7.41
N ARG A 236 17.16 -14.90 -8.37
CA ARG A 236 17.78 -15.81 -9.35
C ARG A 236 18.77 -15.09 -10.26
N ALA A 237 18.40 -13.92 -10.78
CA ALA A 237 19.24 -13.17 -11.71
C ALA A 237 20.55 -12.68 -11.07
N CYS A 238 20.54 -12.26 -9.80
CA CYS A 238 21.73 -11.79 -9.10
C CYS A 238 22.52 -12.89 -8.39
N GLY A 239 22.00 -14.11 -8.30
CA GLY A 239 22.67 -15.23 -7.65
C GLY A 239 22.82 -15.08 -6.13
N ALA A 240 21.92 -14.34 -5.48
CA ALA A 240 21.94 -14.19 -4.03
C ALA A 240 21.73 -15.55 -3.34
N GLN A 241 22.50 -15.79 -2.28
CA GLN A 241 22.47 -17.03 -1.49
C GLN A 241 21.62 -16.92 -0.22
N GLY A 242 21.06 -15.73 0.04
CA GLY A 242 20.15 -15.47 1.14
C GLY A 242 19.46 -14.13 0.95
N VAL A 243 18.31 -13.95 1.62
CA VAL A 243 17.51 -12.72 1.54
C VAL A 243 17.32 -12.14 2.94
N ILE A 244 17.63 -10.85 3.10
CA ILE A 244 17.29 -10.09 4.30
C ILE A 244 16.05 -9.24 4.03
N PHE A 245 15.02 -9.44 4.85
CA PHE A 245 13.85 -8.56 4.93
C PHE A 245 14.09 -7.52 6.02
N TYR A 246 14.16 -6.25 5.66
CA TYR A 246 14.28 -5.15 6.63
C TYR A 246 13.03 -4.27 6.55
N ILE A 247 12.17 -4.36 7.56
CA ILE A 247 10.87 -3.69 7.60
C ILE A 247 10.87 -2.67 8.74
N LEU A 248 10.71 -1.40 8.38
CA LEU A 248 10.58 -0.31 9.33
C LEU A 248 9.29 -0.43 10.15
N ASP A 249 9.33 0.07 11.38
CA ASP A 249 8.11 0.21 12.18
C ASP A 249 7.11 1.13 11.46
N LEU A 250 5.82 0.79 11.58
CA LEU A 250 4.70 1.45 10.91
C LEU A 250 4.63 1.34 9.38
N ASP A 251 5.57 0.65 8.72
CA ASP A 251 5.43 0.31 7.30
C ASP A 251 4.62 -0.99 7.16
N ASP A 252 3.34 -0.89 6.74
CA ASP A 252 2.41 -2.03 6.72
C ASP A 252 2.55 -2.89 5.46
N ALA A 253 2.80 -2.27 4.30
CA ALA A 253 2.79 -2.92 3.00
C ALA A 253 3.77 -4.11 2.86
N PRO A 254 5.08 -3.99 3.18
CA PRO A 254 6.02 -5.11 3.00
C PRO A 254 5.73 -6.28 3.95
N ALA A 255 5.03 -6.04 5.07
CA ALA A 255 4.66 -7.11 5.98
C ALA A 255 3.52 -8.00 5.47
N TRP A 256 2.73 -7.52 4.51
CA TRP A 256 1.77 -8.33 3.77
C TRP A 256 2.45 -9.22 2.72
N ASP A 257 3.55 -8.74 2.13
CA ASP A 257 4.33 -9.49 1.13
C ASP A 257 5.15 -10.62 1.77
N TYR A 258 5.70 -10.36 2.97
CA TYR A 258 6.70 -11.22 3.63
C TYR A 258 6.32 -12.71 3.70
N PRO A 259 5.13 -13.14 4.18
CA PRO A 259 4.85 -14.56 4.38
C PRO A 259 4.96 -15.37 3.08
N GLU A 260 4.44 -14.82 1.99
CA GLU A 260 4.43 -15.48 0.69
C GLU A 260 5.78 -15.42 0.00
N GLN A 261 6.48 -14.29 0.11
CA GLN A 261 7.85 -14.17 -0.38
C GLN A 261 8.78 -15.14 0.36
N ARG A 262 8.66 -15.26 1.68
CA ARG A 262 9.39 -16.23 2.50
C ARG A 262 9.11 -17.65 2.04
N HIS A 263 7.83 -18.05 1.96
CA HIS A 263 7.45 -19.41 1.55
C HIS A 263 8.00 -19.76 0.16
N ALA A 264 7.94 -18.80 -0.77
CA ALA A 264 8.46 -18.98 -2.11
C ALA A 264 9.99 -19.12 -2.15
N LEU A 265 10.72 -18.33 -1.34
CA LEU A 265 12.18 -18.42 -1.22
C LEU A 265 12.62 -19.74 -0.54
N GLU A 266 11.95 -20.15 0.53
CA GLU A 266 12.23 -21.40 1.24
C GLU A 266 12.04 -22.62 0.32
N LYS A 267 11.02 -22.61 -0.55
CA LYS A 267 10.84 -23.64 -1.59
C LYS A 267 12.00 -23.72 -2.59
N LEU A 268 12.70 -22.62 -2.85
CA LEU A 268 13.91 -22.58 -3.67
C LEU A 268 15.18 -22.91 -2.89
N GLY A 269 15.06 -23.22 -1.59
CA GLY A 269 16.20 -23.45 -0.71
C GLY A 269 16.98 -22.17 -0.38
N ILE A 270 16.39 -20.99 -0.60
CA ILE A 270 17.03 -19.71 -0.26
C ILE A 270 16.68 -19.34 1.19
N PRO A 271 17.66 -19.28 2.10
CA PRO A 271 17.43 -18.92 3.50
C PRO A 271 17.06 -17.43 3.63
N VAL A 272 16.26 -17.13 4.65
CA VAL A 272 15.74 -15.77 4.90
C VAL A 272 16.05 -15.30 6.31
N LEU A 273 16.34 -14.01 6.45
CA LEU A 273 16.50 -13.31 7.73
C LEU A 273 15.51 -12.14 7.78
N LEU A 274 14.70 -12.04 8.83
CA LEU A 274 13.74 -10.95 9.00
C LEU A 274 14.15 -10.02 10.15
N PHE A 275 14.31 -8.74 9.83
CA PHE A 275 14.31 -7.65 10.78
C PHE A 275 12.99 -6.88 10.63
N GLU A 276 12.05 -7.14 11.52
CA GLU A 276 10.74 -6.48 11.53
C GLU A 276 10.68 -5.37 12.57
N ARG A 277 9.86 -4.34 12.33
CA ARG A 277 9.60 -3.22 13.25
C ARG A 277 10.87 -2.46 13.64
N GLN A 278 11.77 -2.27 12.68
CA GLN A 278 12.99 -1.55 12.92
C GLN A 278 12.72 -0.04 13.03
N PRO A 279 13.34 0.67 13.98
CA PRO A 279 13.28 2.13 14.01
C PRO A 279 13.90 2.72 12.74
N TYR A 280 13.54 3.97 12.42
CA TYR A 280 14.06 4.66 11.23
C TYR A 280 15.59 4.88 11.30
N ARG A 281 16.12 5.10 12.51
CA ARG A 281 17.57 5.06 12.77
C ARG A 281 17.92 3.67 13.31
N LEU A 282 19.09 3.18 12.94
CA LEU A 282 19.56 1.87 13.38
C LEU A 282 19.76 1.88 14.91
N GLU A 283 19.13 0.94 15.60
CA GLU A 283 19.26 0.73 17.04
C GLU A 283 19.62 -0.74 17.31
N ASN A 284 20.07 -1.06 18.53
CA ASN A 284 20.43 -2.43 18.93
C ASN A 284 21.47 -3.10 18.00
N ILE A 285 22.41 -2.31 17.48
CA ILE A 285 23.46 -2.74 16.54
C ILE A 285 24.14 -4.07 16.93
N PRO A 286 24.56 -4.30 18.20
CA PRO A 286 25.20 -5.56 18.57
C PRO A 286 24.34 -6.80 18.31
N ASP A 287 23.03 -6.70 18.54
CA ASP A 287 22.11 -7.82 18.31
C ASP A 287 21.86 -8.04 16.82
N LEU A 288 21.71 -6.96 16.04
CA LEU A 288 21.60 -7.04 14.59
C LEU A 288 22.84 -7.69 13.97
N CYS A 289 24.04 -7.25 14.35
CA CYS A 289 25.30 -7.85 13.91
C CYS A 289 25.35 -9.35 14.23
N ARG A 290 25.02 -9.74 15.46
CA ARG A 290 25.01 -11.14 15.89
C ARG A 290 24.06 -11.99 15.02
N GLN A 291 22.87 -11.48 14.70
CA GLN A 291 21.90 -12.18 13.84
C GLN A 291 22.40 -12.29 12.39
N VAL A 292 22.98 -11.23 11.82
CA VAL A 292 23.55 -11.28 10.47
C VAL A 292 24.74 -12.23 10.40
N GLN A 293 25.65 -12.20 11.37
CA GLN A 293 26.80 -13.11 11.42
C GLN A 293 26.36 -14.57 11.47
N ALA A 294 25.40 -14.91 12.33
CA ALA A 294 24.84 -16.27 12.39
C ALA A 294 24.18 -16.68 11.06
N PHE A 295 23.51 -15.75 10.38
CA PHE A 295 22.91 -15.99 9.07
C PHE A 295 23.96 -16.26 7.98
N VAL A 296 25.00 -15.42 7.92
CA VAL A 296 26.13 -15.55 6.99
C VAL A 296 26.90 -16.85 7.24
N GLU A 297 27.15 -17.20 8.50
CA GLU A 297 27.83 -18.44 8.90
C GLU A 297 27.03 -19.67 8.46
N ALA A 298 25.72 -19.69 8.71
CA ALA A 298 24.85 -20.80 8.30
C ALA A 298 24.86 -20.98 6.77
N ILE A 299 24.77 -19.89 5.99
CA ILE A 299 24.85 -19.96 4.52
C ILE A 299 26.22 -20.49 4.07
N SER A 300 27.30 -19.97 4.66
CA SER A 300 28.67 -20.37 4.30
C SER A 300 28.93 -21.86 4.57
N LYS A 301 28.37 -22.40 5.65
CA LYS A 301 28.44 -23.82 6.01
C LYS A 301 27.39 -24.70 5.31
N LYS A 302 26.50 -24.10 4.51
CA LYS A 302 25.34 -24.76 3.88
C LYS A 302 24.41 -25.45 4.91
N GLU A 303 24.29 -24.84 6.08
CA GLU A 303 23.43 -25.28 7.16
C GLU A 303 22.02 -24.68 7.03
N ARG A 304 21.03 -25.38 7.58
CA ARG A 304 19.66 -24.86 7.61
C ARG A 304 19.56 -23.70 8.59
N PHE A 305 19.35 -22.49 8.08
CA PHE A 305 19.06 -21.33 8.92
C PHE A 305 17.59 -21.31 9.33
N ILE A 306 17.32 -21.21 10.63
CA ILE A 306 15.98 -20.98 11.18
C ILE A 306 16.08 -19.80 12.14
N GLN A 307 15.47 -18.68 11.78
CA GLN A 307 15.35 -17.56 12.70
C GLN A 307 14.30 -17.89 13.78
N ALA A 308 14.72 -17.88 15.04
CA ALA A 308 13.79 -17.93 16.16
C ALA A 308 12.97 -16.64 16.17
N ARG A 309 11.67 -16.72 15.88
CA ARG A 309 10.76 -15.61 16.14
C ARG A 309 10.48 -15.55 17.64
N PRO A 310 10.60 -14.37 18.29
CA PRO A 310 10.07 -14.23 19.63
C PRO A 310 8.59 -14.62 19.61
N ALA A 311 8.16 -15.45 20.56
CA ALA A 311 6.75 -15.76 20.74
C ALA A 311 5.99 -14.43 20.80
N SER A 312 4.95 -14.31 19.97
CA SER A 312 4.16 -13.09 19.80
C SER A 312 3.78 -12.47 21.15
N GLY A 313 4.43 -11.36 21.51
CA GLY A 313 4.10 -10.55 22.66
C GLY A 313 5.24 -10.34 23.65
N GLN A 314 6.26 -9.54 23.28
CA GLN A 314 7.12 -8.73 24.17
C GLN A 314 8.29 -8.09 23.38
N ALA A 315 7.99 -7.37 22.29
CA ALA A 315 8.94 -6.34 21.85
C ALA A 315 8.65 -5.09 22.69
N LYS A 316 9.48 -4.80 23.69
CA LYS A 316 9.48 -3.51 24.38
C LYS A 316 9.66 -2.44 23.29
N ILE A 317 8.64 -1.61 23.11
CA ILE A 317 8.71 -0.44 22.25
C ILE A 317 9.76 0.47 22.87
N GLY A 318 10.84 0.76 22.13
CA GLY A 318 11.83 1.76 22.51
C GLY A 318 11.14 3.09 22.76
N SER A 319 11.47 3.71 23.90
CA SER A 319 10.84 4.89 24.47
C SER A 319 10.96 6.12 23.56
N ALA A 320 9.89 6.43 22.83
CA ALA A 320 9.48 7.82 22.68
C ALA A 320 8.81 8.21 24.02
N GLU A 321 9.22 9.34 24.59
CA GLU A 321 8.73 9.91 25.86
C GLU A 321 7.33 9.41 26.23
N GLU A 322 7.28 8.59 27.29
CA GLU A 322 6.04 8.23 27.96
C GLU A 322 5.42 9.53 28.48
N GLN A 323 4.50 10.11 27.71
CA GLN A 323 3.34 10.74 28.34
C GLN A 323 2.77 9.70 29.29
N PRO A 324 2.50 10.04 30.56
CA PRO A 324 2.16 9.06 31.58
C PRO A 324 0.99 8.23 31.08
N SER A 325 1.30 6.98 30.72
CA SER A 325 0.28 6.01 30.39
C SER A 325 -0.58 5.86 31.64
N ALA A 326 -1.89 6.00 31.46
CA ALA A 326 -2.83 5.63 32.51
C ALA A 326 -2.45 4.22 33.01
N PRO A 327 -2.45 3.98 34.34
CA PRO A 327 -1.95 2.74 34.91
C PRO A 327 -2.59 1.56 34.20
N ALA A 328 -1.79 0.53 33.94
CA ALA A 328 -2.25 -0.71 33.32
C ALA A 328 -3.60 -1.11 33.93
N PRO A 329 -4.66 -1.32 33.12
CA PRO A 329 -5.96 -1.64 33.68
C PRO A 329 -5.76 -2.87 34.55
N SER A 330 -6.21 -2.78 35.79
CA SER A 330 -6.25 -3.92 36.69
C SER A 330 -6.86 -5.10 35.94
N LYS A 331 -6.49 -6.34 36.32
CA LYS A 331 -7.16 -7.57 35.83
C LYS A 331 -8.66 -7.65 36.17
N SER A 332 -9.27 -6.52 36.55
CA SER A 332 -10.68 -6.31 36.85
C SER A 332 -11.23 -5.05 36.16
N ALA A 333 -10.72 -4.65 34.99
CA ALA A 333 -11.45 -3.67 34.17
C ALA A 333 -12.86 -4.25 33.93
N PRO A 334 -13.94 -3.52 34.28
CA PRO A 334 -15.28 -4.02 34.06
C PRO A 334 -15.42 -4.30 32.57
N ARG A 335 -15.73 -5.55 32.20
CA ARG A 335 -16.19 -5.86 30.85
C ARG A 335 -17.30 -4.85 30.57
N GLY A 336 -17.13 -3.98 29.57
CA GLY A 336 -18.15 -3.00 29.21
C GLY A 336 -19.49 -3.73 29.15
N ALA A 337 -20.48 -3.24 29.90
CA ALA A 337 -21.80 -3.86 29.90
C ALA A 337 -22.30 -3.91 28.45
N ALA A 338 -22.83 -5.06 28.02
CA ALA A 338 -23.37 -5.18 26.67
C ALA A 338 -24.40 -4.07 26.45
N SER A 339 -24.38 -3.43 25.29
CA SER A 339 -25.37 -2.41 24.93
C SER A 339 -26.77 -3.01 25.11
N VAL A 340 -27.55 -2.44 26.03
CA VAL A 340 -28.92 -2.86 26.30
C VAL A 340 -29.79 -2.26 25.19
N LYS A 341 -30.28 -3.11 24.28
CA LYS A 341 -31.17 -2.68 23.21
C LYS A 341 -32.52 -2.29 23.82
N ARG A 342 -32.79 -0.99 23.90
CA ARG A 342 -34.04 -0.44 24.46
C ARG A 342 -35.17 -0.36 23.43
N LEU A 343 -34.83 -0.33 22.15
CA LEU A 343 -35.80 -0.19 21.06
C LEU A 343 -36.10 -1.54 20.42
N ARG A 344 -37.39 -1.83 20.20
CA ARG A 344 -37.86 -3.01 19.46
C ARG A 344 -37.26 -3.07 18.05
N SER A 345 -37.17 -1.93 17.37
CA SER A 345 -36.57 -1.82 16.04
C SER A 345 -35.11 -2.29 15.99
N ALA A 346 -34.32 -2.02 17.04
CA ALA A 346 -32.92 -2.47 17.10
C ALA A 346 -32.80 -4.00 17.27
N ILE A 347 -33.75 -4.62 17.98
CA ILE A 347 -33.85 -6.07 18.14
C ILE A 347 -34.21 -6.71 16.78
N GLU A 348 -35.26 -6.20 16.14
CA GLU A 348 -35.72 -6.67 14.82
C GLU A 348 -34.65 -6.51 13.75
N ALA A 349 -33.96 -5.36 13.69
CA ALA A 349 -32.85 -5.14 12.75
C ALA A 349 -31.70 -6.14 12.93
N THR A 350 -31.38 -6.51 14.19
CA THR A 350 -30.34 -7.52 14.45
C THR A 350 -30.80 -8.92 14.04
N ALA A 351 -32.06 -9.26 14.31
CA ALA A 351 -32.63 -10.53 13.88
C ALA A 351 -32.62 -10.65 12.35
N TYR A 352 -33.03 -9.58 11.66
CA TYR A 352 -32.99 -9.48 10.20
C TYR A 352 -31.56 -9.58 9.65
N GLN A 353 -30.58 -8.92 10.27
CA GLN A 353 -29.18 -9.03 9.87
C GLN A 353 -28.71 -10.50 9.93
N ARG A 354 -28.95 -11.20 11.04
CA ARG A 354 -28.58 -12.62 11.18
C ARG A 354 -29.26 -13.48 10.12
N ASP A 355 -30.55 -13.30 9.93
CA ASP A 355 -31.36 -14.02 8.95
C ASP A 355 -30.89 -13.77 7.50
N TRP A 356 -30.51 -12.52 7.18
CA TRP A 356 -29.90 -12.18 5.91
C TRP A 356 -28.60 -12.95 5.66
N PHE A 357 -27.70 -13.07 6.66
CA PHE A 357 -26.46 -13.85 6.51
C PHE A 357 -26.74 -15.34 6.26
N LEU A 358 -27.73 -15.91 6.95
CA LEU A 358 -28.13 -17.31 6.76
C LEU A 358 -28.69 -17.53 5.34
N ARG A 359 -29.60 -16.66 4.88
CA ARG A 359 -30.11 -16.73 3.50
C ARG A 359 -29.02 -16.56 2.46
N THR A 360 -28.05 -15.65 2.67
CA THR A 360 -26.92 -15.49 1.74
C THR A 360 -26.12 -16.79 1.63
N LYS A 361 -25.91 -17.53 2.73
CA LYS A 361 -25.27 -18.85 2.65
C LYS A 361 -26.09 -19.85 1.86
N GLU A 362 -27.40 -19.91 2.09
CA GLU A 362 -28.29 -20.82 1.34
C GLU A 362 -28.26 -20.52 -0.16
N ARG A 363 -28.28 -19.24 -0.55
CA ARG A 363 -28.13 -18.80 -1.95
C ARG A 363 -26.82 -19.32 -2.56
N VAL A 364 -25.70 -19.13 -1.86
CA VAL A 364 -24.38 -19.59 -2.34
C VAL A 364 -24.30 -21.11 -2.41
N GLN A 365 -24.89 -21.84 -1.44
CA GLN A 365 -24.97 -23.30 -1.47
C GLN A 365 -25.77 -23.83 -2.67
N ARG A 366 -26.74 -23.06 -3.18
CA ARG A 366 -27.47 -23.35 -4.42
C ARG A 366 -26.70 -22.98 -5.69
N GLY A 367 -25.46 -22.50 -5.56
CA GLY A 367 -24.59 -22.14 -6.68
C GLY A 367 -24.67 -20.68 -7.10
N GLU A 368 -25.34 -19.80 -6.35
CA GLU A 368 -25.35 -18.38 -6.67
C GLU A 368 -23.99 -17.71 -6.38
N PRO A 369 -23.56 -16.75 -7.21
CA PRO A 369 -22.33 -16.01 -7.00
C PRO A 369 -22.39 -15.13 -5.75
N PHE A 370 -21.25 -15.00 -5.06
CA PHE A 370 -21.12 -14.16 -3.87
C PHE A 370 -19.85 -13.31 -3.91
N ALA A 371 -19.99 -12.03 -3.57
CA ALA A 371 -18.89 -11.08 -3.60
C ALA A 371 -18.38 -10.74 -2.19
N ILE A 372 -17.06 -10.68 -2.04
CA ILE A 372 -16.44 -9.95 -0.93
C ILE A 372 -15.98 -8.57 -1.46
N VAL A 373 -16.36 -7.50 -0.78
CA VAL A 373 -16.05 -6.12 -1.22
C VAL A 373 -15.50 -5.28 -0.08
N ASN A 374 -14.81 -4.17 -0.36
CA ASN A 374 -14.53 -3.15 0.66
C ASN A 374 -15.64 -2.08 0.71
N ALA A 375 -15.69 -1.31 1.81
CA ALA A 375 -16.76 -0.37 2.12
C ALA A 375 -16.92 0.76 1.09
N ASP A 376 -15.85 1.07 0.36
CA ASP A 376 -15.82 2.14 -0.63
C ASP A 376 -16.15 1.64 -2.06
N VAL A 377 -16.48 0.35 -2.25
CA VAL A 377 -16.99 -0.16 -3.53
C VAL A 377 -18.42 0.35 -3.75
N PRO A 378 -18.81 0.74 -4.97
CA PRO A 378 -20.19 1.11 -5.35
C PRO A 378 -21.15 -0.09 -5.24
N GLN A 379 -21.70 -0.34 -4.05
CA GLN A 379 -22.51 -1.54 -3.79
C GLN A 379 -23.89 -1.51 -4.46
N GLU A 380 -24.30 -0.35 -4.96
CA GLU A 380 -25.53 -0.11 -5.73
C GLU A 380 -25.58 -0.98 -6.98
N ILE A 381 -24.43 -1.19 -7.63
CA ILE A 381 -24.31 -2.05 -8.81
C ILE A 381 -24.65 -3.50 -8.44
N PHE A 382 -24.11 -4.01 -7.33
CA PHE A 382 -24.36 -5.38 -6.85
C PHE A 382 -25.84 -5.56 -6.51
N ARG A 383 -26.47 -4.58 -5.86
CA ARG A 383 -27.91 -4.60 -5.54
C ARG A 383 -28.76 -4.63 -6.81
N ALA A 384 -28.43 -3.83 -7.81
CA ALA A 384 -29.16 -3.79 -9.07
C ALA A 384 -29.08 -5.11 -9.85
N MET A 385 -27.97 -5.84 -9.71
CA MET A 385 -27.74 -7.15 -10.31
C MET A 385 -28.25 -8.32 -9.45
N ASP A 386 -28.83 -8.05 -8.27
CA ASP A 386 -29.19 -9.07 -7.26
C ASP A 386 -28.00 -10.00 -6.92
N LEU A 387 -26.81 -9.41 -6.77
CA LEU A 387 -25.61 -10.11 -6.34
C LEU A 387 -25.44 -9.95 -4.82
N PRO A 388 -25.50 -11.03 -4.03
CA PRO A 388 -25.21 -10.94 -2.60
C PRO A 388 -23.72 -10.60 -2.40
N TYR A 389 -23.45 -9.69 -1.48
CA TYR A 389 -22.10 -9.26 -1.15
C TYR A 389 -21.92 -9.03 0.35
N VAL A 390 -20.71 -9.20 0.85
CA VAL A 390 -20.33 -8.78 2.21
C VAL A 390 -19.20 -7.78 2.14
N VAL A 391 -19.35 -6.70 2.90
CA VAL A 391 -18.26 -5.75 3.13
C VAL A 391 -17.32 -6.31 4.17
N ASN A 392 -16.05 -6.47 3.79
CA ASN A 392 -15.02 -7.12 4.60
C ASN A 392 -14.82 -6.38 5.95
N GLN A 393 -14.87 -5.05 5.95
CA GLN A 393 -14.74 -4.26 7.17
C GLN A 393 -15.94 -4.39 8.12
N TRP A 394 -17.16 -4.44 7.59
CA TRP A 394 -18.36 -4.62 8.42
C TRP A 394 -18.37 -6.02 9.04
N TRP A 395 -17.89 -7.03 8.30
CA TRP A 395 -17.68 -8.37 8.87
C TRP A 395 -16.58 -8.39 9.95
N ALA A 396 -15.51 -7.64 9.78
CA ALA A 396 -14.49 -7.46 10.82
C ALA A 396 -15.07 -6.85 12.11
N ALA A 397 -16.02 -5.91 12.00
CA ALA A 397 -16.75 -5.37 13.14
C ALA A 397 -17.61 -6.44 13.84
N VAL A 398 -18.29 -7.31 13.09
CA VAL A 398 -19.05 -8.44 13.65
C VAL A 398 -18.13 -9.41 14.41
N CYS A 399 -16.99 -9.77 13.81
CA CYS A 399 -15.98 -10.62 14.46
C CYS A 399 -15.47 -9.99 15.77
N SER A 400 -15.23 -8.68 15.76
CA SER A 400 -14.77 -7.94 16.93
C SER A 400 -15.84 -7.85 18.02
N ALA A 401 -17.10 -7.59 17.66
CA ALA A 401 -18.22 -7.57 18.60
C ALA A 401 -18.42 -8.94 19.28
N LYS A 402 -18.06 -10.04 18.61
CA LYS A 402 -18.05 -11.40 19.15
C LYS A 402 -16.78 -11.77 19.91
N GLN A 403 -15.85 -10.83 20.12
CA GLN A 403 -14.58 -11.02 20.83
C GLN A 403 -13.66 -12.06 20.16
N LEU A 404 -13.77 -12.25 18.85
CA LEU A 404 -12.97 -13.22 18.09
C LEU A 404 -11.70 -12.63 17.46
N SER A 405 -11.48 -11.32 17.57
CA SER A 405 -10.30 -10.67 16.96
C SER A 405 -8.96 -11.25 17.42
N PRO A 406 -8.72 -11.53 18.73
CA PRO A 406 -7.46 -12.13 19.16
C PRO A 406 -7.19 -13.50 18.54
N HIS A 407 -8.24 -14.34 18.41
CA HIS A 407 -8.15 -15.66 17.80
C HIS A 407 -7.76 -15.57 16.32
N TYR A 408 -8.49 -14.77 15.54
CA TYR A 408 -8.22 -14.60 14.10
C TYR A 408 -6.86 -13.95 13.83
N LEU A 409 -6.44 -12.97 14.62
CA LEU A 409 -5.09 -12.39 14.50
C LEU A 409 -4.01 -13.41 14.86
N GLY A 410 -4.24 -14.28 15.85
CA GLY A 410 -3.35 -15.40 16.16
C GLY A 410 -3.19 -16.38 14.99
N LEU A 411 -4.28 -16.67 14.26
CA LEU A 411 -4.23 -17.49 13.03
C LEU A 411 -3.40 -16.84 11.92
N MET A 412 -3.44 -15.51 11.79
CA MET A 412 -2.58 -14.80 10.84
C MET A 412 -1.11 -14.84 11.27
N SER A 413 -0.83 -14.65 12.56
CA SER A 413 0.53 -14.78 13.09
C SER A 413 1.13 -16.17 12.92
N ALA A 414 0.33 -17.22 13.10
CA ALA A 414 0.73 -18.60 12.82
C ALA A 414 1.08 -18.84 11.34
N ARG A 415 0.49 -18.06 10.42
CA ARG A 415 0.79 -18.07 8.98
C ARG A 415 1.95 -17.16 8.59
N GLY A 416 2.61 -16.53 9.54
CA GLY A 416 3.80 -15.71 9.29
C GLY A 416 3.54 -14.20 9.23
N TYR A 417 2.27 -13.77 9.22
CA TYR A 417 1.92 -12.34 9.22
C TYR A 417 2.21 -11.67 10.57
N ARG A 418 2.45 -10.35 10.54
CA ARG A 418 2.73 -9.58 11.76
C ARG A 418 1.51 -9.45 12.69
N PRO A 419 1.68 -9.35 14.03
CA PRO A 419 0.56 -9.25 14.97
C PRO A 419 -0.27 -7.94 14.89
N ASN A 420 0.33 -6.85 14.39
CA ASN A 420 -0.28 -5.51 14.35
C ASN A 420 -0.68 -5.06 12.94
N LEU A 421 -1.03 -6.01 12.06
CA LEU A 421 -1.65 -5.71 10.77
C LEU A 421 -2.90 -4.84 10.94
N CYS A 422 -3.29 -4.15 9.86
CA CYS A 422 -4.56 -3.44 9.78
C CYS A 422 -5.74 -4.37 10.13
N ARG A 423 -6.21 -4.31 11.39
CA ARG A 423 -7.22 -5.22 11.95
C ARG A 423 -8.54 -5.15 11.18
N TYR A 424 -8.93 -3.94 10.78
CA TYR A 424 -10.21 -3.72 10.13
C TYR A 424 -10.28 -4.36 8.74
N CYS A 425 -9.15 -4.39 8.02
CA CYS A 425 -9.08 -5.01 6.70
C CYS A 425 -8.75 -6.51 6.77
N SER A 426 -7.97 -6.95 7.77
CA SER A 426 -7.41 -8.32 7.85
C SER A 426 -8.33 -9.36 8.49
N LEU A 427 -9.17 -8.97 9.46
CA LEU A 427 -9.98 -9.92 10.25
C LEU A 427 -10.94 -10.74 9.40
N SER A 428 -11.44 -10.18 8.31
CA SER A 428 -12.34 -10.88 7.40
C SER A 428 -11.65 -12.04 6.69
N LEU A 429 -10.48 -11.78 6.07
CA LEU A 429 -9.64 -12.82 5.47
C LEU A 429 -9.27 -13.87 6.51
N ALA A 430 -8.81 -13.44 7.69
CA ALA A 430 -8.44 -14.33 8.79
C ALA A 430 -9.58 -15.27 9.20
N SER A 431 -10.81 -14.75 9.32
CA SER A 431 -11.99 -15.56 9.65
C SER A 431 -12.36 -16.56 8.54
N ALA A 432 -12.10 -16.20 7.28
CA ALA A 432 -12.38 -17.07 6.15
C ALA A 432 -11.38 -18.22 6.04
N LEU A 433 -10.13 -17.97 6.43
CA LEU A 433 -9.04 -18.95 6.51
C LEU A 433 -9.11 -19.83 7.77
N ASP A 434 -10.02 -19.57 8.71
CA ASP A 434 -10.20 -20.41 9.90
C ASP A 434 -10.83 -21.76 9.52
N PRO A 435 -10.20 -22.91 9.82
CA PRO A 435 -10.83 -24.22 9.62
C PRO A 435 -12.02 -24.47 10.57
N ASP A 436 -12.07 -23.81 11.74
CA ASP A 436 -13.13 -24.00 12.73
C ASP A 436 -14.31 -23.05 12.45
N LYS A 437 -15.24 -23.50 11.59
CA LYS A 437 -16.42 -22.70 11.21
C LYS A 437 -17.46 -22.57 12.32
N GLU A 438 -17.46 -23.44 13.32
CA GLU A 438 -18.41 -23.42 14.44
C GLU A 438 -18.19 -22.22 15.36
N LYS A 439 -16.94 -21.80 15.54
CA LYS A 439 -16.61 -20.59 16.31
C LYS A 439 -16.93 -19.29 15.57
N ALA A 440 -17.05 -19.34 14.24
CA ALA A 440 -17.25 -18.14 13.46
C ALA A 440 -18.66 -17.55 13.67
N PRO A 441 -18.82 -16.21 13.64
CA PRO A 441 -20.13 -15.60 13.80
C PRO A 441 -21.13 -16.20 12.81
N TRP A 442 -22.25 -16.71 13.32
CA TRP A 442 -23.31 -17.32 12.51
C TRP A 442 -22.81 -18.44 11.56
N GLY A 443 -21.72 -19.14 11.90
CA GLY A 443 -21.11 -20.22 11.11
C GLY A 443 -20.16 -19.73 10.00
N GLY A 444 -19.68 -18.49 10.04
CA GLY A 444 -18.70 -17.93 9.09
C GLY A 444 -19.30 -17.33 7.82
N LEU A 445 -18.45 -16.91 6.87
CA LEU A 445 -18.90 -16.48 5.54
C LEU A 445 -18.92 -17.67 4.56
N PRO A 446 -19.85 -17.69 3.58
CA PRO A 446 -19.76 -18.64 2.48
C PRO A 446 -18.53 -18.34 1.61
N ARG A 447 -18.09 -19.32 0.81
CA ARG A 447 -16.97 -19.13 -0.12
C ARG A 447 -17.35 -18.08 -1.18
N PRO A 448 -16.59 -16.98 -1.34
CA PRO A 448 -16.82 -16.01 -2.41
C PRO A 448 -16.50 -16.58 -3.79
N THR A 449 -17.11 -16.00 -4.80
CA THR A 449 -16.85 -16.23 -6.23
C THR A 449 -15.98 -15.13 -6.83
N LEU A 450 -16.01 -13.94 -6.23
CA LEU A 450 -15.24 -12.78 -6.66
C LEU A 450 -14.94 -11.83 -5.50
N ALA A 451 -13.89 -11.04 -5.67
CA ALA A 451 -13.40 -10.05 -4.73
C ALA A 451 -13.27 -8.69 -5.45
N VAL A 452 -13.77 -7.61 -4.84
CA VAL A 452 -13.67 -6.26 -5.42
C VAL A 452 -13.16 -5.29 -4.37
N ALA A 453 -12.13 -4.51 -4.71
CA ALA A 453 -11.59 -3.52 -3.79
C ALA A 453 -11.31 -2.20 -4.48
N ARG A 454 -11.77 -1.11 -3.88
CA ARG A 454 -11.28 0.23 -4.18
C ARG A 454 -9.98 0.48 -3.44
N LEU A 455 -8.94 0.95 -4.12
CA LEU A 455 -7.56 1.06 -3.60
C LEU A 455 -7.36 2.33 -2.75
N THR A 456 -8.01 2.39 -1.59
CA THR A 456 -7.95 3.55 -0.66
C THR A 456 -6.83 3.46 0.38
N CYS A 457 -6.14 2.32 0.52
CA CYS A 457 -4.89 2.21 1.29
C CYS A 457 -3.96 1.10 0.79
N ASP A 458 -2.68 1.18 1.18
CA ASP A 458 -1.60 0.30 0.71
C ASP A 458 -1.84 -1.20 0.98
N ALA A 459 -2.69 -1.54 1.95
CA ALA A 459 -2.99 -2.93 2.31
C ALA A 459 -4.16 -3.53 1.53
N GLN A 460 -5.09 -2.73 1.00
CA GLN A 460 -6.35 -3.25 0.43
C GLN A 460 -6.11 -4.10 -0.82
N GLY A 461 -5.27 -3.62 -1.75
CA GLY A 461 -4.94 -4.37 -2.96
C GLY A 461 -4.33 -5.74 -2.63
N LYS A 462 -3.41 -5.76 -1.67
CA LYS A 462 -2.77 -6.99 -1.19
C LYS A 462 -3.75 -7.95 -0.52
N ILE A 463 -4.59 -7.46 0.38
CA ILE A 463 -5.57 -8.30 1.10
C ILE A 463 -6.58 -8.93 0.15
N PHE A 464 -7.11 -8.17 -0.80
CA PHE A 464 -8.10 -8.68 -1.75
C PHE A 464 -7.48 -9.57 -2.83
N GLU A 465 -6.22 -9.34 -3.21
CA GLU A 465 -5.50 -10.31 -4.04
C GLU A 465 -5.19 -11.61 -3.26
N LEU A 466 -4.91 -11.55 -1.95
CA LEU A 466 -4.82 -12.76 -1.13
C LEU A 466 -6.15 -13.52 -1.06
N TRP A 467 -7.29 -12.84 -0.97
CA TRP A 467 -8.61 -13.49 -1.15
C TRP A 467 -8.71 -14.19 -2.50
N ALA A 468 -8.29 -13.51 -3.58
CA ALA A 468 -8.28 -14.07 -4.93
C ALA A 468 -7.48 -15.36 -5.00
N ARG A 469 -6.27 -15.34 -4.43
CA ARG A 469 -5.33 -16.46 -4.46
C ARG A 469 -5.79 -17.63 -3.62
N GLU A 470 -6.14 -17.39 -2.36
CA GLU A 470 -6.50 -18.45 -1.40
C GLU A 470 -7.81 -19.16 -1.78
N PHE A 471 -8.73 -18.45 -2.43
CA PHE A 471 -10.01 -19.02 -2.88
C PHE A 471 -10.09 -19.27 -4.38
N GLY A 472 -9.03 -19.01 -5.16
CA GLY A 472 -9.03 -19.18 -6.62
C GLY A 472 -10.18 -18.43 -7.30
N ILE A 473 -10.42 -17.18 -6.89
CA ILE A 473 -11.54 -16.35 -7.33
C ILE A 473 -11.06 -15.13 -8.11
N ALA A 474 -11.95 -14.54 -8.91
CA ALA A 474 -11.62 -13.34 -9.67
C ALA A 474 -11.47 -12.12 -8.73
N TYR A 475 -10.53 -11.22 -9.06
CA TYR A 475 -10.29 -9.98 -8.34
C TYR A 475 -10.38 -8.77 -9.26
N TYR A 476 -11.11 -7.74 -8.84
CA TYR A 476 -11.22 -6.46 -9.55
C TYR A 476 -10.84 -5.28 -8.63
N PRO A 477 -9.65 -4.66 -8.83
CA PRO A 477 -9.30 -3.38 -8.22
C PRO A 477 -10.03 -2.22 -8.90
N LEU A 478 -10.44 -1.24 -8.10
CA LEU A 478 -10.94 0.07 -8.54
C LEU A 478 -9.97 1.16 -8.10
N GLU A 479 -9.67 2.09 -8.99
CA GLU A 479 -8.78 3.20 -8.69
C GLU A 479 -9.36 4.19 -7.66
N ASN A 480 -8.47 4.87 -6.94
CA ASN A 480 -8.82 5.93 -6.02
C ASN A 480 -7.98 7.18 -6.30
N THR A 481 -8.65 8.24 -6.74
CA THR A 481 -8.04 9.53 -7.02
C THR A 481 -8.15 10.47 -5.82
N VAL A 482 -7.31 11.50 -5.77
CA VAL A 482 -7.29 12.52 -4.69
C VAL A 482 -7.60 13.92 -5.24
N PRO A 483 -8.62 14.63 -4.73
CA PRO A 483 -8.96 15.95 -5.26
C PRO A 483 -7.94 16.98 -4.82
N GLN A 484 -7.51 17.85 -5.73
CA GLN A 484 -6.51 18.89 -5.43
C GLN A 484 -7.04 19.90 -4.41
N TYR A 485 -8.28 20.32 -4.62
CA TYR A 485 -8.99 21.28 -3.79
C TYR A 485 -10.36 20.74 -3.40
N LEU A 486 -10.79 21.03 -2.18
CA LEU A 486 -12.12 20.70 -1.70
C LEU A 486 -12.63 21.90 -0.89
N PRO A 487 -13.68 22.61 -1.35
CA PRO A 487 -14.16 23.81 -0.66
C PRO A 487 -14.78 23.46 0.70
N GLU A 488 -14.93 24.47 1.54
CA GLU A 488 -15.74 24.33 2.76
C GLU A 488 -17.15 23.87 2.43
N ARG A 489 -17.73 23.05 3.31
CA ARG A 489 -19.08 22.50 3.16
C ARG A 489 -19.30 21.74 1.84
N TRP A 490 -18.23 21.18 1.26
CA TRP A 490 -18.30 20.38 0.02
C TRP A 490 -19.36 19.27 0.09
N TRP A 491 -19.64 18.71 1.28
CA TRP A 491 -20.65 17.67 1.49
C TRP A 491 -22.08 18.11 1.17
N GLU A 492 -22.36 19.42 1.13
CA GLU A 492 -23.66 19.97 0.72
C GLU A 492 -23.80 20.04 -0.80
N LYS A 493 -22.68 20.26 -1.49
CA LYS A 493 -22.61 20.34 -2.95
C LYS A 493 -22.47 18.97 -3.59
N ALA A 494 -21.72 18.05 -2.98
CA ALA A 494 -21.37 16.75 -3.54
C ALA A 494 -22.57 15.94 -4.07
N PRO A 495 -23.75 15.92 -3.42
CA PRO A 495 -24.88 15.13 -3.91
C PRO A 495 -25.45 15.59 -5.26
N ARG A 496 -25.30 16.87 -5.62
CA ARG A 496 -26.00 17.47 -6.79
C ARG A 496 -25.15 18.38 -7.69
N GLN A 497 -23.97 18.78 -7.23
CA GLN A 497 -23.10 19.78 -7.86
C GLN A 497 -21.65 19.29 -7.94
N TRP A 498 -21.46 17.98 -8.04
CA TRP A 498 -20.17 17.29 -8.16
C TRP A 498 -19.29 17.81 -9.32
N GLU A 499 -19.87 18.21 -10.46
CA GLU A 499 -19.15 18.85 -11.57
C GLU A 499 -18.50 20.20 -11.19
N GLN A 500 -18.99 20.85 -10.13
CA GLN A 500 -18.38 22.08 -9.59
C GLN A 500 -17.30 21.80 -8.54
N LEU A 501 -17.22 20.55 -8.06
CA LEU A 501 -16.29 20.15 -7.00
C LEU A 501 -15.08 19.38 -7.51
N PHE A 502 -15.24 18.63 -8.59
CA PHE A 502 -14.27 17.67 -9.06
C PHE A 502 -13.90 17.94 -10.53
N GLU A 503 -12.66 17.67 -10.88
CA GLU A 503 -12.15 17.84 -12.23
C GLU A 503 -12.84 16.86 -13.21
N ALA A 504 -13.18 17.30 -14.41
CA ALA A 504 -13.94 16.48 -15.38
C ALA A 504 -13.28 15.11 -15.67
N HIS A 505 -11.96 15.10 -15.91
CA HIS A 505 -11.21 13.86 -16.17
C HIS A 505 -11.24 12.86 -15.00
N ARG A 506 -11.43 13.34 -13.76
CA ARG A 506 -11.59 12.49 -12.57
C ARG A 506 -12.99 11.86 -12.54
N LEU A 507 -14.01 12.61 -12.94
CA LEU A 507 -15.37 12.11 -13.08
C LEU A 507 -15.47 11.09 -14.21
N ASP A 508 -14.83 11.37 -15.35
CA ASP A 508 -14.75 10.45 -16.49
C ASP A 508 -14.09 9.13 -16.11
N LEU A 509 -12.96 9.18 -15.40
CA LEU A 509 -12.32 7.97 -14.87
C LEU A 509 -13.28 7.18 -13.98
N MET A 510 -13.94 7.82 -13.02
CA MET A 510 -14.85 7.12 -12.11
C MET A 510 -15.97 6.44 -12.89
N VAL A 511 -16.58 7.11 -13.86
CA VAL A 511 -17.63 6.52 -14.70
C VAL A 511 -17.11 5.30 -15.47
N GLU A 512 -15.91 5.38 -16.04
CA GLU A 512 -15.33 4.24 -16.78
C GLU A 512 -14.94 3.07 -15.85
N GLU A 513 -14.47 3.34 -14.63
CA GLU A 513 -14.21 2.33 -13.61
C GLU A 513 -15.51 1.61 -13.20
N LEU A 514 -16.62 2.35 -13.03
CA LEU A 514 -17.94 1.78 -12.73
C LEU A 514 -18.46 0.90 -13.89
N LYS A 515 -18.33 1.37 -15.13
CA LYS A 515 -18.69 0.57 -16.32
C LYS A 515 -17.80 -0.67 -16.45
N GLY A 516 -16.52 -0.56 -16.12
CA GLY A 516 -15.59 -1.68 -16.05
C GLY A 516 -16.01 -2.73 -15.04
N LEU A 517 -16.40 -2.30 -13.84
CA LEU A 517 -16.93 -3.18 -12.81
C LEU A 517 -18.20 -3.90 -13.28
N ILE A 518 -19.15 -3.19 -13.91
CA ILE A 518 -20.37 -3.80 -14.47
C ILE A 518 -19.99 -4.92 -15.45
N ARG A 519 -19.12 -4.64 -16.44
CA ARG A 519 -18.68 -5.65 -17.42
C ARG A 519 -17.99 -6.85 -16.74
N PHE A 520 -17.15 -6.59 -15.74
CA PHE A 520 -16.49 -7.63 -14.96
C PHE A 520 -17.52 -8.52 -14.24
N LEU A 521 -18.51 -7.93 -13.58
CA LEU A 521 -19.56 -8.66 -12.88
C LEU A 521 -20.43 -9.47 -13.85
N GLU A 522 -20.82 -8.90 -14.98
CA GLU A 522 -21.59 -9.61 -16.01
C GLU A 522 -20.83 -10.83 -16.53
N THR A 523 -19.55 -10.66 -16.86
CA THR A 523 -18.71 -11.74 -17.38
C THR A 523 -18.44 -12.82 -16.34
N THR A 524 -18.19 -12.43 -15.08
CA THR A 524 -17.80 -13.37 -14.01
C THR A 524 -18.99 -14.11 -13.42
N THR A 525 -20.18 -13.50 -13.41
CA THR A 525 -21.35 -14.04 -12.71
C THR A 525 -22.47 -14.51 -13.64
N GLY A 526 -22.44 -14.12 -14.91
CA GLY A 526 -23.52 -14.34 -15.86
C GLY A 526 -24.80 -13.54 -15.59
N ARG A 527 -24.80 -12.64 -14.60
CA ARG A 527 -25.95 -11.76 -14.32
C ARG A 527 -25.83 -10.47 -15.12
N SER A 528 -26.88 -10.10 -15.83
CA SER A 528 -26.93 -8.84 -16.58
C SER A 528 -27.22 -7.64 -15.68
N PHE A 529 -26.58 -6.52 -15.97
CA PHE A 529 -26.93 -5.23 -15.38
C PHE A 529 -28.24 -4.70 -15.95
N ASN A 530 -29.06 -4.06 -15.11
CA ASN A 530 -30.31 -3.44 -15.52
C ASN A 530 -30.39 -2.01 -14.99
N GLU A 531 -30.38 -1.06 -15.91
CA GLU A 531 -30.35 0.36 -15.58
C GLU A 531 -31.62 0.83 -14.84
N THR A 532 -32.80 0.30 -15.19
CA THR A 532 -34.06 0.62 -14.50
C THR A 532 -34.04 0.16 -13.05
N LYS A 533 -33.53 -1.05 -12.78
CA LYS A 533 -33.33 -1.55 -11.41
C LYS A 533 -32.30 -0.71 -10.67
N PHE A 534 -31.22 -0.32 -11.35
CA PHE A 534 -30.19 0.53 -10.77
C PHE A 534 -30.73 1.90 -10.36
N GLN A 535 -31.49 2.57 -11.22
CA GLN A 535 -32.19 3.82 -10.87
C GLN A 535 -33.07 3.64 -9.63
N LYS A 536 -33.83 2.52 -9.56
CA LYS A 536 -34.67 2.25 -8.40
C LYS A 536 -33.86 2.04 -7.11
N VAL A 537 -32.72 1.36 -7.20
CA VAL A 537 -31.79 1.20 -6.07
C VAL A 537 -31.24 2.56 -5.62
N MET A 538 -30.85 3.42 -6.55
CA MET A 538 -30.35 4.77 -6.24
C MET A 538 -31.41 5.64 -5.54
N GLU A 539 -32.67 5.57 -5.95
CA GLU A 539 -33.78 6.26 -5.26
C GLU A 539 -33.92 5.82 -3.80
N LEU A 540 -33.93 4.49 -3.55
CA LEU A 540 -34.06 3.92 -2.21
C LEU A 540 -32.87 4.29 -1.31
N ILE A 541 -31.68 4.38 -1.88
CA ILE A 541 -30.48 4.81 -1.14
C ILE A 541 -30.56 6.28 -0.78
N ASN A 542 -30.99 7.14 -1.69
CA ASN A 542 -31.22 8.56 -1.38
C ASN A 542 -32.25 8.73 -0.24
N GLU A 543 -33.31 7.92 -0.24
CA GLU A 543 -34.29 7.90 0.86
C GLU A 543 -33.65 7.43 2.18
N GLN A 544 -32.85 6.38 2.16
CA GLN A 544 -32.12 5.90 3.34
C GLN A 544 -31.15 6.96 3.88
N GLU A 545 -30.42 7.67 3.01
CA GLU A 545 -29.51 8.74 3.42
C GLU A 545 -30.25 9.92 4.04
N GLU A 546 -31.48 10.21 3.61
CA GLU A 546 -32.34 11.18 4.30
C GLU A 546 -32.65 10.73 5.74
N TYR A 547 -33.01 9.46 5.94
CA TYR A 547 -33.22 8.93 7.30
C TYR A 547 -31.95 8.95 8.15
N ASN A 548 -30.77 8.72 7.56
CA ASN A 548 -29.49 8.86 8.26
C ASN A 548 -29.27 10.31 8.72
N ARG A 549 -29.54 11.30 7.86
CA ARG A 549 -29.45 12.72 8.20
C ARG A 549 -30.43 13.10 9.31
N LEU A 550 -31.69 12.70 9.19
CA LEU A 550 -32.71 12.93 10.22
C LEU A 550 -32.31 12.33 11.57
N THR A 551 -31.73 11.12 11.56
CA THR A 551 -31.25 10.44 12.77
C THR A 551 -30.07 11.19 13.40
N ARG A 552 -29.07 11.58 12.60
CA ARG A 552 -27.94 12.40 13.05
C ARG A 552 -28.43 13.72 13.69
N ASP A 553 -29.33 14.41 13.01
CA ASP A 553 -29.84 15.72 13.45
C ASP A 553 -30.69 15.60 14.71
N LEU A 554 -31.47 14.52 14.84
CA LEU A 554 -32.18 14.19 16.07
C LEU A 554 -31.22 13.97 17.25
N ILE A 555 -30.13 13.23 17.05
CA ILE A 555 -29.12 13.00 18.10
C ILE A 555 -28.44 14.32 18.48
N ALA A 556 -28.07 15.15 17.49
CA ALA A 556 -27.35 16.39 17.72
C ALA A 556 -28.20 17.45 18.46
N ARG A 557 -29.51 17.51 18.20
CA ARG A 557 -30.39 18.56 18.74
C ARG A 557 -31.05 18.23 20.08
N THR A 558 -30.99 16.98 20.54
CA THR A 558 -31.77 16.51 21.70
C THR A 558 -30.87 16.26 22.91
N VAL A 559 -31.20 16.90 24.04
CA VAL A 559 -30.51 16.75 25.33
C VAL A 559 -31.53 16.33 26.41
N PRO A 560 -31.32 15.19 27.12
CA PRO A 560 -30.23 14.22 26.92
C PRO A 560 -30.34 13.47 25.59
N ALA A 561 -29.23 12.93 25.08
CA ALA A 561 -29.21 12.21 23.81
C ALA A 561 -30.26 11.08 23.80
N PRO A 562 -31.04 10.94 22.70
CA PRO A 562 -32.20 10.03 22.66
C PRO A 562 -31.80 8.56 22.47
N VAL A 563 -30.53 8.29 22.21
CA VAL A 563 -29.93 6.96 22.07
C VAL A 563 -28.65 6.90 22.90
N SER A 564 -28.24 5.69 23.30
CA SER A 564 -26.92 5.50 23.89
C SER A 564 -25.86 5.76 22.83
N VAL A 565 -25.05 6.80 23.03
CA VAL A 565 -23.86 7.12 22.22
C VAL A 565 -22.66 6.39 22.79
#